data_AF-A0A318U3A0-F1
#
_entry.id   AF-A0A318U3A0-F1
#
_cell.length_a   1.000
_cell.length_b   1.000
_cell.length_c   1.000
_cell.angle_alpha   90.00
_cell.angle_beta   90.00
_cell.angle_gamma   90.00
#
_symmetry.space_group_name_H-M   'P 1'
#
loop_
_entity.id
_entity.type
_entity.pdbx_description
1 polymer ?
#
loop_
_entity_poly.entity_id
_entity_poly.type
_entity_poly.pdbx_seq_one_letter_code
_entity_poly.pdbx_strand_id
1 'polypeptide(L)'
;MQVNANFNARLDRIAQNKAAATGRIRLHVGDQEVFVRSLESLKPRETIAVGLLRNLAHLISFVLAFGLGMLAYALSTAARMQLTDPTAKDPILAGFESNELLGGLLALAISLGLAQVFRLSSRTLGAAQTAGVFAAIVSLHNLAFWTPELASMVFTPNWVETKHASAVPNSLIYRSLVVPLHA
;
A
#
# COMPACT_ATOMS: atom_id res chain seq x y z
N MET A 1 -48.70 -42.82 -34.82
CA MET A 1 -47.32 -43.22 -34.43
C MET A 1 -46.23 -42.20 -34.80
N GLN A 2 -46.43 -41.27 -35.75
CA GLN A 2 -45.39 -40.30 -36.17
C GLN A 2 -45.00 -39.22 -35.14
N VAL A 3 -45.87 -38.87 -34.19
CA VAL A 3 -45.62 -37.82 -33.18
C VAL A 3 -44.53 -38.23 -32.18
N ASN A 4 -44.49 -39.51 -31.78
CA ASN A 4 -43.51 -40.02 -30.80
C ASN A 4 -42.08 -40.04 -31.35
N ALA A 5 -41.91 -40.32 -32.65
CA ALA A 5 -40.60 -40.30 -33.30
C ALA A 5 -39.99 -38.89 -33.32
N ASN A 6 -40.81 -37.86 -33.55
CA ASN A 6 -40.36 -36.47 -33.57
C ASN A 6 -40.04 -35.95 -32.15
N PHE A 7 -40.78 -36.40 -31.14
CA PHE A 7 -40.49 -36.08 -29.73
C PHE A 7 -39.18 -36.72 -29.24
N ASN A 8 -38.96 -38.01 -29.53
CA ASN A 8 -37.72 -38.70 -29.17
C ASN A 8 -36.51 -38.07 -29.87
N ALA A 9 -36.63 -37.70 -31.15
CA ALA A 9 -35.58 -36.98 -31.87
C ALA A 9 -35.26 -35.59 -31.27
N ARG A 10 -36.21 -34.95 -30.59
CA ARG A 10 -35.96 -33.71 -29.84
C ARG A 10 -35.26 -33.98 -28.51
N LEU A 11 -35.64 -35.04 -27.80
CA LEU A 11 -34.96 -35.44 -26.55
C LEU A 11 -33.50 -35.80 -26.79
N ASP A 12 -33.19 -36.55 -27.84
CA ASP A 12 -31.81 -36.91 -28.20
C ASP A 12 -30.99 -35.66 -28.53
N ARG A 13 -31.59 -34.70 -29.24
CA ARG A 13 -30.94 -33.42 -29.57
C ARG A 13 -30.68 -32.57 -28.33
N ILE A 14 -31.62 -32.54 -27.38
CA ILE A 14 -31.45 -31.84 -26.10
C ILE A 14 -30.37 -32.53 -25.27
N ALA A 15 -30.34 -33.87 -25.24
CA ALA A 15 -29.33 -34.64 -24.52
C ALA A 15 -27.93 -34.42 -25.11
N GLN A 16 -27.79 -34.41 -26.44
CA GLN A 16 -26.54 -34.10 -27.14
C GLN A 16 -26.08 -32.66 -26.87
N ASN A 17 -26.99 -31.68 -26.93
CA ASN A 17 -26.67 -30.28 -26.63
C ASN A 17 -26.26 -30.09 -25.16
N LYS A 18 -26.90 -30.82 -24.24
CA LYS A 18 -26.55 -30.80 -22.81
C LYS A 18 -25.18 -31.43 -22.57
N ALA A 19 -24.88 -32.56 -23.22
CA ALA A 19 -23.57 -33.20 -23.16
C ALA A 19 -22.46 -32.30 -23.72
N ALA A 20 -22.70 -31.61 -24.84
CA ALA A 20 -21.76 -30.66 -25.43
C ALA A 20 -21.52 -29.40 -24.58
N ALA A 21 -22.52 -28.99 -23.79
CA ALA A 21 -22.46 -27.81 -22.92
C ALA A 21 -21.94 -28.12 -21.49
N THR A 22 -21.89 -29.40 -21.10
CA THR A 22 -21.47 -29.77 -19.73
C THR A 22 -19.98 -29.42 -19.54
N GLY A 23 -19.71 -28.48 -18.63
CA GLY A 23 -18.35 -27.99 -18.35
C GLY A 23 -17.83 -26.91 -19.30
N ARG A 24 -18.69 -26.29 -20.13
CA ARG A 24 -18.31 -25.16 -21.00
C ARG A 24 -19.24 -23.97 -20.77
N ILE A 25 -18.67 -22.78 -20.74
CA ILE A 25 -19.40 -21.51 -20.63
C ILE A 25 -19.82 -21.11 -22.05
N ARG A 26 -21.12 -20.89 -22.25
CA ARG A 26 -21.66 -20.38 -23.51
C ARG A 26 -21.60 -18.86 -23.49
N LEU A 27 -20.85 -18.27 -24.42
CA LEU A 27 -20.77 -16.83 -24.60
C LEU A 27 -21.55 -16.45 -25.86
N HIS A 28 -22.41 -15.45 -25.74
CA HIS A 28 -22.98 -14.77 -26.88
C HIS A 28 -22.05 -13.63 -27.28
N VAL A 29 -21.48 -13.72 -28.47
CA VAL A 29 -20.64 -12.67 -29.06
C VAL A 29 -21.30 -12.23 -30.36
N GLY A 30 -22.08 -11.15 -30.30
CA GLY A 30 -22.94 -10.74 -31.42
C GLY A 30 -23.95 -11.83 -31.76
N ASP A 31 -24.00 -12.23 -33.04
CA ASP A 31 -24.89 -13.28 -33.55
C ASP A 31 -24.33 -14.71 -33.41
N GLN A 32 -23.18 -14.89 -32.74
CA GLN A 32 -22.51 -16.19 -32.62
C GLN A 32 -22.44 -16.68 -31.17
N GLU A 33 -22.77 -17.97 -30.97
CA GLU A 33 -22.56 -18.68 -29.71
C GLU A 33 -21.17 -19.35 -29.72
N VAL A 34 -20.29 -18.94 -28.80
CA VAL A 34 -18.95 -19.53 -28.64
C VAL A 34 -18.89 -20.30 -27.31
N PHE A 35 -18.51 -21.57 -27.37
CA PHE A 35 -18.34 -22.41 -26.18
C PHE A 35 -16.90 -22.35 -25.69
N VAL A 36 -16.70 -21.81 -24.49
CA VAL A 36 -15.37 -21.60 -23.92
C VAL A 36 -15.20 -22.44 -22.65
N ARG A 37 -14.03 -23.10 -22.48
CA ARG A 37 -13.77 -23.97 -21.32
C ARG A 37 -13.58 -23.19 -20.01
N SER A 38 -13.07 -21.95 -20.07
CA SER A 38 -12.88 -21.07 -18.92
C SER A 38 -12.81 -19.60 -19.35
N LEU A 39 -13.35 -18.68 -18.54
CA LEU A 39 -13.22 -17.23 -18.73
C LEU A 39 -11.75 -16.76 -18.77
N GLU A 40 -10.81 -17.53 -18.22
CA GLU A 40 -9.38 -17.22 -18.28
C GLU A 40 -8.80 -17.33 -19.68
N SER A 41 -9.38 -18.18 -20.55
CA SER A 41 -8.98 -18.27 -21.95
C SER A 41 -9.41 -17.06 -22.80
N LEU A 42 -10.25 -16.18 -22.24
CA LEU A 42 -10.63 -14.90 -22.83
C LEU A 42 -9.74 -13.75 -22.37
N LYS A 43 -8.84 -13.96 -21.39
CA LYS A 43 -7.88 -12.92 -21.04
C LYS A 43 -7.06 -12.64 -22.30
N PRO A 44 -7.05 -11.40 -22.81
CA PRO A 44 -6.22 -11.05 -23.94
C PRO A 44 -4.80 -11.50 -23.61
N ARG A 45 -4.18 -12.22 -24.53
CA ARG A 45 -2.80 -12.67 -24.41
C ARG A 45 -1.94 -11.40 -24.32
N GLU A 46 -1.64 -10.97 -23.10
CA GLU A 46 -0.84 -9.77 -22.87
C GLU A 46 0.46 -9.94 -23.65
N THR A 47 0.78 -8.97 -24.51
CA THR A 47 2.07 -8.97 -25.18
C THR A 47 3.15 -8.84 -24.11
N ILE A 48 4.30 -9.47 -24.32
CA ILE A 48 5.41 -9.52 -23.35
C ILE A 48 5.77 -8.10 -22.85
N ALA A 49 5.70 -7.10 -23.73
CA ALA A 49 5.95 -5.69 -23.41
C ALA A 49 4.94 -5.10 -22.41
N VAL A 50 3.64 -5.39 -22.55
CA VAL A 50 2.59 -4.88 -21.65
C VAL A 50 2.74 -5.49 -20.25
N GLY A 51 3.09 -6.78 -20.16
CA GLY A 51 3.38 -7.43 -18.88
C GLY A 51 4.59 -6.84 -18.17
N LEU A 52 5.66 -6.53 -18.91
CA LEU A 52 6.89 -5.94 -18.36
C LEU A 52 6.66 -4.53 -17.83
N LEU A 53 5.96 -3.70 -18.59
CA LEU A 53 5.59 -2.34 -18.16
C LEU A 53 4.69 -2.35 -16.91
N ARG A 54 3.76 -3.30 -16.84
CA ARG A 54 2.88 -3.44 -15.67
C ARG A 54 3.65 -3.87 -14.42
N ASN A 55 4.63 -4.77 -14.56
CA ASN A 55 5.49 -5.18 -13.46
C ASN A 55 6.37 -4.03 -12.95
N LEU A 56 6.97 -3.25 -13.87
CA LEU A 56 7.73 -2.05 -13.52
C LEU A 56 6.86 -1.01 -12.83
N ALA A 57 5.67 -0.73 -13.35
CA ALA A 57 4.72 0.19 -12.73
C ALA A 57 4.32 -0.27 -11.33
N HIS A 58 4.20 -1.58 -11.10
CA HIS A 58 3.89 -2.12 -9.78
C HIS A 58 5.05 -1.95 -8.80
N LEU A 59 6.29 -2.20 -9.23
CA LEU A 59 7.49 -1.97 -8.42
C LEU A 59 7.65 -0.49 -8.06
N ILE A 60 7.48 0.41 -9.04
CA ILE A 60 7.52 1.85 -8.81
C ILE A 60 6.44 2.27 -7.82
N SER A 61 5.22 1.75 -7.98
CA SER A 61 4.11 2.02 -7.06
C SER A 61 4.44 1.55 -5.63
N PHE A 62 5.13 0.41 -5.48
CA PHE A 62 5.55 -0.10 -4.18
C PHE A 62 6.58 0.82 -3.50
N VAL A 63 7.60 1.27 -4.25
CA VAL A 63 8.61 2.21 -3.75
C VAL A 63 7.96 3.55 -3.37
N LEU A 64 7.05 4.06 -4.21
CA LEU A 64 6.32 5.30 -3.93
C LEU A 64 5.42 5.15 -2.71
N ALA A 65 4.72 4.02 -2.55
CA ALA A 65 3.89 3.75 -1.39
C ALA A 65 4.73 3.70 -0.10
N PHE A 66 5.89 3.03 -0.14
CA PHE A 66 6.82 3.02 0.98
C PHE A 66 7.33 4.43 1.33
N GLY A 67 7.81 5.17 0.33
CA GLY A 67 8.29 6.55 0.51
C GLY A 67 7.20 7.50 1.03
N LEU A 68 5.95 7.32 0.58
CA LEU A 68 4.80 8.08 1.07
C LEU A 68 4.53 7.83 2.55
N GLY A 69 4.68 6.59 3.01
CA GLY A 69 4.60 6.24 4.44
C GLY A 69 5.68 6.95 5.25
N MET A 70 6.93 6.94 4.77
CA MET A 70 8.02 7.66 5.44
C MET A 70 7.74 9.17 5.51
N LEU A 71 7.30 9.75 4.39
CA LEU A 71 6.98 11.18 4.30
C LEU A 71 5.81 11.55 5.22
N ALA A 72 4.78 10.71 5.31
CA ALA A 72 3.65 10.94 6.19
C ALA A 72 4.06 11.00 7.67
N TYR A 73 5.01 10.15 8.09
CA TYR A 73 5.54 10.20 9.45
C TYR A 73 6.39 11.46 9.70
N ALA A 74 7.22 11.85 8.74
CA ALA A 74 7.97 13.10 8.81
C ALA A 74 7.02 14.30 8.92
N LEU A 75 6.01 14.40 8.05
CA LEU A 75 5.02 15.47 8.09
C LEU A 75 4.22 15.48 9.39
N SER A 76 3.80 14.30 9.87
CA SER A 76 3.12 14.17 11.16
C SER A 76 3.99 14.68 12.31
N THR A 77 5.29 14.39 12.29
CA THR A 77 6.23 14.84 13.30
C THR A 77 6.45 16.36 13.20
N ALA A 78 6.68 16.89 12.01
CA ALA A 78 6.83 18.33 11.79
C ALA A 78 5.57 19.10 12.22
N ALA A 79 4.38 18.62 11.84
CA ALA A 79 3.11 19.23 12.24
C ALA A 79 2.94 19.22 13.77
N ARG A 80 3.26 18.10 14.45
CA ARG A 80 3.20 18.04 15.92
C ARG A 80 4.15 19.04 16.56
N MET A 81 5.37 19.20 16.05
CA MET A 81 6.35 20.16 16.58
C MET A 81 5.91 21.61 16.39
N GLN A 82 5.20 21.91 15.29
CA GLN A 82 4.69 23.27 15.03
C GLN A 82 3.39 23.58 15.80
N LEU A 83 2.58 22.57 16.09
CA LEU A 83 1.30 22.72 16.78
C LEU A 83 1.42 22.61 18.31
N THR A 84 2.49 21.97 18.81
CA THR A 84 2.73 21.82 20.25
C THR A 84 3.67 22.93 20.69
N ASP A 85 3.10 23.96 21.31
CA ASP A 85 3.89 25.06 21.88
C ASP A 85 4.71 24.54 23.09
N PRO A 86 6.05 24.71 23.13
CA PRO A 86 6.87 24.30 24.27
C PRO A 86 6.46 24.95 25.60
N THR A 87 5.68 26.05 25.55
CA THR A 87 5.18 26.75 26.74
C THR A 87 3.81 26.25 27.22
N ALA A 88 3.13 25.40 26.44
CA ALA A 88 1.87 24.80 26.83
C ALA A 88 2.13 23.75 27.94
N LYS A 89 1.90 24.16 29.19
CA LYS A 89 1.91 23.30 30.39
C LYS A 89 0.75 22.30 30.41
N ASP A 90 0.19 21.93 29.27
CA ASP A 90 -0.92 21.01 29.20
C ASP A 90 -0.35 19.57 29.16
N PRO A 91 -0.49 18.78 30.25
CA PRO A 91 0.11 17.45 30.34
C PRO A 91 -0.39 16.50 29.25
N ILE A 92 -1.56 16.79 28.67
CA ILE A 92 -2.14 16.04 27.55
C ILE A 92 -1.35 16.29 26.25
N LEU A 93 -0.91 17.53 26.01
CA LEU A 93 -0.15 17.91 24.81
C LEU A 93 1.35 17.57 24.94
N ALA A 94 1.92 17.67 26.15
CA ALA A 94 3.30 17.23 26.41
C ALA A 94 3.51 15.72 26.20
N GLY A 95 2.46 14.92 26.45
CA GLY A 95 2.45 13.48 26.12
C GLY A 95 2.34 13.19 24.62
N PHE A 96 1.85 14.13 23.81
CA PHE A 96 1.64 13.95 22.37
C PHE A 96 2.94 13.97 21.55
N GLU A 97 3.92 14.74 22.02
CA GLU A 97 5.27 14.82 21.42
C GLU A 97 6.08 13.55 21.69
N SER A 98 6.03 13.06 22.93
CA SER A 98 6.79 11.89 23.40
C SER A 98 6.14 10.55 23.04
N ASN A 99 4.87 10.53 22.61
CA ASN A 99 4.17 9.29 22.28
C ASN A 99 4.35 8.90 20.79
N GLU A 100 5.35 8.07 20.54
CA GLU A 100 5.66 7.50 19.23
C GLU A 100 4.48 6.71 18.61
N LEU A 101 3.65 6.04 19.44
CA LEU A 101 2.49 5.30 18.95
C LEU A 101 1.44 6.24 18.38
N LEU A 102 1.18 7.34 19.07
CA LEU A 102 0.20 8.33 18.64
C LEU A 102 0.67 9.05 17.36
N GLY A 103 1.97 9.36 17.29
CA GLY A 103 2.61 9.84 16.06
C GLY A 103 2.49 8.85 14.90
N GLY A 104 2.73 7.57 15.16
CA GLY A 104 2.57 6.49 14.18
C GLY A 104 1.13 6.36 13.67
N LEU A 105 0.13 6.45 14.55
CA LEU A 105 -1.28 6.40 14.17
C LEU A 105 -1.69 7.60 13.32
N LEU A 106 -1.26 8.81 13.69
CA LEU A 106 -1.52 10.02 12.91
C LEU A 106 -0.84 9.93 11.53
N ALA A 107 0.41 9.46 11.49
CA ALA A 107 1.13 9.23 10.24
C ALA A 107 0.44 8.20 9.35
N LEU A 108 -0.09 7.11 9.91
CA LEU A 108 -0.87 6.13 9.16
C LEU A 108 -2.15 6.75 8.61
N ALA A 109 -2.87 7.55 9.40
CA ALA A 109 -4.06 8.25 8.91
C ALA A 109 -3.74 9.20 7.75
N ILE A 110 -2.66 9.99 7.87
CA ILE A 110 -2.16 10.88 6.81
C ILE A 110 -1.74 10.07 5.58
N SER A 111 -0.98 8.99 5.77
CA SER A 111 -0.51 8.13 4.69
C SER A 111 -1.67 7.49 3.93
N LEU A 112 -2.67 6.96 4.64
CA LEU A 112 -3.87 6.38 4.02
C LEU A 112 -4.70 7.43 3.29
N GLY A 113 -4.81 8.65 3.83
CA GLY A 113 -5.43 9.78 3.13
C GLY A 113 -4.71 10.12 1.82
N LEU A 114 -3.38 10.27 1.86
CA LEU A 114 -2.55 10.52 0.68
C LEU A 114 -2.63 9.35 -0.32
N ALA A 115 -2.69 8.10 0.15
CA ALA A 115 -2.82 6.92 -0.69
C ALA A 115 -4.09 6.95 -1.56
N GLN A 116 -5.20 7.50 -1.03
CA GLN A 116 -6.42 7.69 -1.81
C GLN A 116 -6.23 8.72 -2.92
N VAL A 117 -5.54 9.82 -2.63
CA VAL A 117 -5.23 10.88 -3.62
C VAL A 117 -4.39 10.33 -4.76
N PHE A 118 -3.36 9.54 -4.45
CA PHE A 118 -2.47 8.95 -5.44
C PHE A 118 -2.98 7.63 -6.04
N ARG A 119 -4.20 7.18 -5.68
CA ARG A 119 -4.80 5.91 -6.12
C ARG A 119 -3.92 4.68 -5.81
N LEU A 120 -3.12 4.75 -4.75
CA LEU A 120 -2.25 3.69 -4.23
C LEU A 120 -3.00 2.85 -3.17
N SER A 121 -4.18 2.35 -3.52
CA SER A 121 -5.15 1.79 -2.55
C SER A 121 -5.18 0.26 -2.48
N SER A 122 -4.24 -0.45 -3.12
CA SER A 122 -4.18 -1.90 -3.00
C SER A 122 -3.70 -2.33 -1.61
N ARG A 123 -4.13 -3.51 -1.13
CA ARG A 123 -3.68 -4.06 0.15
C ARG A 123 -2.15 -4.20 0.22
N THR A 124 -1.50 -4.57 -0.87
CA THR A 124 -0.04 -4.71 -0.95
C THR A 124 0.67 -3.37 -0.82
N LEU A 125 0.13 -2.31 -1.42
CA LEU A 125 0.66 -0.95 -1.31
C LEU A 125 0.41 -0.35 0.08
N GLY A 126 -0.72 -0.67 0.71
CA GLY A 126 -0.99 -0.28 2.11
C GLY A 126 0.00 -0.92 3.10
N ALA A 127 0.40 -2.18 2.86
CA ALA A 127 1.46 -2.82 3.64
C ALA A 127 2.82 -2.11 3.43
N ALA A 128 3.15 -1.73 2.20
CA ALA A 128 4.37 -0.96 1.90
C ALA A 128 4.37 0.41 2.61
N GLN A 129 3.24 1.12 2.61
CA GLN A 129 3.08 2.38 3.34
C GLN A 129 3.29 2.20 4.84
N THR A 130 2.67 1.18 5.42
CA THR A 130 2.80 0.87 6.85
C THR A 130 4.26 0.55 7.20
N ALA A 131 4.94 -0.24 6.35
CA ALA A 131 6.37 -0.51 6.50
C ALA A 131 7.21 0.77 6.38
N GLY A 132 6.85 1.69 5.48
CA GLY A 132 7.48 3.00 5.35
C GLY A 132 7.32 3.87 6.59
N VAL A 133 6.12 3.93 7.18
CA VAL A 133 5.89 4.63 8.45
C VAL A 133 6.78 4.03 9.54
N PHE A 134 6.81 2.70 9.67
CA PHE A 134 7.64 2.03 10.68
C PHE A 134 9.13 2.28 10.46
N ALA A 135 9.60 2.21 9.21
CA ALA A 135 10.97 2.54 8.85
C ALA A 135 11.33 3.98 9.27
N ALA A 136 10.46 4.94 9.01
CA ALA A 136 10.67 6.33 9.43
C ALA A 136 10.64 6.50 10.96
N ILE A 137 9.76 5.79 11.69
CA ILE A 137 9.77 5.79 13.16
C ILE A 137 11.17 5.45 13.68
N VAL A 138 11.78 4.41 13.13
CA VAL A 138 13.05 3.89 13.65
C VAL A 138 14.29 4.58 13.10
N SER A 139 14.18 5.34 12.00
CA SER A 139 15.35 5.90 11.30
C SER A 139 15.35 7.41 11.17
N LEU A 140 14.23 8.11 11.37
CA LEU A 140 14.13 9.55 11.11
C LEU A 140 15.10 10.38 11.99
N HIS A 141 15.43 9.90 13.19
CA HIS A 141 16.41 10.57 14.06
C HIS A 141 17.80 10.70 13.43
N ASN A 142 18.17 9.82 12.50
CA ASN A 142 19.47 9.92 11.81
C ASN A 142 19.59 11.20 10.99
N LEU A 143 18.46 11.78 10.54
CA LEU A 143 18.45 13.02 9.79
C LEU A 143 18.97 14.21 10.63
N ALA A 144 18.79 14.16 11.95
CA ALA A 144 19.38 15.14 12.88
C ALA A 144 20.91 15.12 12.85
N PHE A 145 21.53 13.98 12.53
CA PHE A 145 22.99 13.82 12.50
C PHE A 145 23.57 14.03 11.11
N TRP A 146 22.90 13.55 10.07
CA TRP A 146 23.39 13.66 8.69
C TRP A 146 23.29 15.09 8.15
N THR A 147 22.17 15.76 8.40
CA THR A 147 21.89 17.09 7.85
C THR A 147 21.17 17.97 8.88
N PRO A 148 21.84 18.33 10.01
CA PRO A 148 21.23 19.06 11.11
C PRO A 148 20.58 20.39 10.69
N GLU A 149 21.18 21.11 9.74
CA GLU A 149 20.63 22.37 9.22
C GLU A 149 19.26 22.15 8.56
N LEU A 150 19.16 21.23 7.60
CA LEU A 150 17.89 20.89 6.95
C LEU A 150 16.88 20.31 7.94
N ALA A 151 17.36 19.48 8.88
CA ALA A 151 16.54 18.91 9.95
C ALA A 151 15.88 20.01 10.79
N SER A 152 16.64 21.02 11.18
CA SER A 152 16.16 22.12 12.00
C SER A 152 15.12 22.98 11.28
N MET A 153 15.23 23.14 9.96
CA MET A 153 14.25 23.86 9.14
C MET A 153 12.92 23.12 9.06
N VAL A 154 12.93 21.78 9.02
CA VAL A 154 11.73 20.96 8.87
C VAL A 154 11.06 20.68 10.22
N PHE A 155 11.85 20.37 11.26
CA PHE A 155 11.36 19.83 12.53
C PHE A 155 11.53 20.74 13.74
N THR A 156 12.24 21.87 13.61
CA THR A 156 12.74 22.77 14.67
C THR A 156 14.15 22.44 15.20
N PRO A 157 14.92 23.45 15.66
CA PRO A 157 16.23 23.24 16.31
C PRO A 157 16.14 22.39 17.59
N ASN A 158 15.10 22.58 18.41
CA ASN A 158 14.92 21.84 19.66
C ASN A 158 14.77 20.32 19.43
N TRP A 159 14.11 19.94 18.33
CA TRP A 159 14.01 18.52 17.95
C TRP A 159 15.39 17.93 17.63
N VAL A 160 16.24 18.67 16.91
CA VAL A 160 17.61 18.23 16.56
C VAL A 160 18.43 18.04 17.83
N GLU A 161 18.42 19.01 18.74
CA GLU A 161 19.13 18.92 20.03
C GLU A 161 18.63 17.73 20.86
N THR A 162 17.31 17.55 20.93
CA THR A 162 16.71 16.41 21.62
C THR A 162 17.18 15.08 21.02
N LYS A 163 17.28 14.97 19.69
CA LYS A 163 17.78 13.76 19.04
C LYS A 163 19.28 13.57 19.23
N HIS A 164 20.09 14.62 19.25
CA HIS A 164 21.51 14.50 19.61
C HIS A 164 21.71 14.03 21.05
N ALA A 165 20.83 14.43 21.97
CA ALA A 165 20.91 14.02 23.37
C ALA A 165 20.37 12.60 23.64
N SER A 166 19.37 12.15 22.87
CA SER A 166 18.63 10.90 23.17
C SER A 166 18.87 9.75 22.19
N ALA A 167 19.49 9.99 21.03
CA ALA A 167 19.66 9.00 19.99
C ALA A 167 21.13 8.78 19.60
N VAL A 168 21.42 7.62 19.04
CA VAL A 168 22.74 7.26 18.51
C VAL A 168 22.74 7.48 16.99
N PRO A 169 23.75 8.15 16.40
CA PRO A 169 23.86 8.31 14.95
C PRO A 169 24.02 6.96 14.25
N ASN A 170 23.60 6.89 12.98
CA ASN A 170 23.69 5.69 12.14
C ASN A 170 23.11 4.45 12.83
N SER A 171 21.93 4.57 13.39
CA SER A 171 21.29 3.46 14.09
C SER A 171 19.79 3.40 13.79
N LEU A 172 19.20 2.23 14.01
CA LEU A 172 17.75 2.06 14.09
C LEU A 172 17.37 1.99 15.56
N ILE A 173 16.47 2.88 15.99
CA ILE A 173 16.05 2.95 17.39
C ILE A 173 14.55 2.68 17.46
N TYR A 174 14.15 1.72 18.27
CA TYR A 174 12.75 1.50 18.63
C TYR A 174 12.64 1.27 20.13
N ARG A 175 12.10 2.26 20.85
CA ARG A 175 12.04 2.26 22.32
C ARG A 175 13.44 2.07 22.92
N SER A 176 13.70 0.95 23.59
CA SER A 176 15.01 0.61 24.18
C SER A 176 15.91 -0.22 23.27
N LEU A 177 15.42 -0.64 22.11
CA LEU A 177 16.22 -1.40 21.14
C LEU A 177 17.01 -0.43 20.27
N VAL A 178 18.34 -0.57 20.27
CA VAL A 178 19.24 0.17 19.39
C VAL A 178 20.01 -0.83 18.53
N VAL A 179 19.86 -0.73 17.22
CA VAL A 179 20.58 -1.55 16.24
C VAL A 179 21.52 -0.64 15.45
N PRO A 180 22.84 -0.72 15.63
CA PRO A 180 23.77 0.08 14.86
C PRO A 180 23.78 -0.36 13.39
N LEU A 181 23.72 0.61 12.48
CA LEU A 181 23.94 0.40 11.06
C LEU A 181 25.45 0.47 10.84
N HIS A 182 26.07 -0.71 10.70
CA HIS A 182 27.47 -0.79 10.31
C HIS A 182 27.57 -0.30 8.86
N ALA A 183 28.32 0.79 8.65
CA ALA A 183 28.73 1.24 7.33
C ALA A 183 29.93 0.43 6.84
#